data_AF-A0A938PRP3-F1
#
_entry.id   AF-A0A938PRP3-F1
#
_cell.length_a   1.000
_cell.length_b   1.000
_cell.length_c   1.000
_cell.angle_alpha   90.00
_cell.angle_beta   90.00
_cell.angle_gamma   90.00
#
_symmetry.space_group_name_H-M   'P 1'
#
loop_
_entity.id
_entity.type
_entity.pdbx_description
1 polymer ?
#
loop_
_entity_poly.entity_id
_entity_poly.type
_entity_poly.pdbx_seq_one_letter_code
_entity_poly.pdbx_strand_id
1 'polypeptide(L)' 'MTADTLHFPVPTTLGSLDSYIQATHRFPLLTADEEVELGRRLRDNGDVEAARKLVLSHLRLVVAVTRGYLGYGLPHADLI' A
#
# COMPACT_ATOMS: atom_id res chain seq x y z
N MET A 1 -5.65 39.49 -3.06
CA MET A 1 -4.92 38.28 -3.49
C MET A 1 -4.14 37.75 -2.29
N THR A 2 -4.75 36.91 -1.46
CA THR A 2 -4.07 36.22 -0.35
C THR A 2 -4.52 34.77 -0.42
N ALA A 3 -3.74 33.95 -1.11
CA ALA A 3 -3.94 32.51 -1.13
C ALA A 3 -3.54 32.00 0.26
N ASP A 4 -4.55 31.68 1.06
CA ASP A 4 -4.40 30.99 2.34
C ASP A 4 -3.80 29.61 2.05
N THR A 5 -2.59 29.38 2.56
CA THR A 5 -1.85 28.15 2.30
C THR A 5 -2.37 27.11 3.29
N LEU A 6 -3.22 26.19 2.83
CA LEU A 6 -3.75 25.10 3.64
C LEU A 6 -2.61 24.19 4.10
N HIS A 7 -2.06 24.49 5.28
CA HIS A 7 -1.10 23.66 5.97
C HIS A 7 -1.83 22.44 6.53
N PHE A 8 -1.79 21.34 5.79
CA PHE A 8 -2.29 20.06 6.27
C PHE A 8 -1.33 19.51 7.34
N PRO A 9 -1.80 19.29 8.59
CA PRO A 9 -0.98 18.64 9.60
C PRO A 9 -0.73 17.20 9.15
N VAL A 10 0.52 16.90 8.79
CA VAL A 10 0.96 15.54 8.50
C VAL A 10 0.73 14.70 9.76
N PRO A 11 -0.05 13.60 9.71
CA PRO A 11 -0.30 12.77 10.88
C PRO A 11 1.02 12.17 11.34
N THR A 12 1.53 12.66 12.47
CA THR A 12 2.82 12.27 13.05
C THR A 12 2.62 11.23 14.15
N THR A 13 1.72 10.26 13.99
CA THR A 13 1.52 9.25 15.05
C THR A 13 0.98 7.93 14.49
N LEU A 14 1.85 7.05 13.99
CA LEU A 14 1.70 5.57 14.00
C LEU A 14 2.95 4.90 13.36
N GLY A 15 4.12 5.08 13.98
CA GLY A 15 5.40 4.64 13.39
C GLY A 15 5.77 5.46 12.15
N SER A 16 7.04 5.69 11.90
CA SER A 16 7.44 6.41 10.67
C SER A 16 6.89 5.69 9.43
N LEU A 17 6.60 6.42 8.35
CA LEU A 17 6.29 5.83 7.05
C LEU A 17 7.32 4.76 6.65
N ASP A 18 8.59 4.97 7.00
CA ASP A 18 9.66 3.99 6.83
C ASP A 18 9.37 2.67 7.56
N SER A 19 8.82 2.71 8.78
CA SER A 19 8.44 1.51 9.53
C SER A 19 7.31 0.74 8.82
N TYR A 20 6.34 1.45 8.25
CA TYR A 20 5.30 0.84 7.43
C TYR A 20 5.90 0.18 6.18
N ILE A 21 6.75 0.90 5.44
CA ILE A 21 7.44 0.37 4.25
C ILE A 21 8.25 -0.89 4.62
N GLN A 22 9.00 -0.86 5.73
CA GLN A 22 9.76 -2.01 6.22
C GLN A 22 8.86 -3.19 6.61
N ALA A 23 7.66 -2.92 7.15
CA ALA A 23 6.69 -3.98 7.43
C ALA A 23 6.19 -4.65 6.14
N THR A 24 5.98 -3.89 5.05
CA THR A 24 5.57 -4.48 3.76
C THR A 24 6.60 -5.46 3.20
N HIS A 25 7.89 -5.27 3.49
CA HIS A 25 8.97 -6.16 3.04
C HIS A 25 8.97 -7.53 3.73
N ARG A 26 8.27 -7.68 4.86
CA ARG A 26 8.19 -8.95 5.60
C ARG A 26 7.22 -9.94 4.98
N PHE A 27 6.31 -9.47 4.12
CA PHE A 27 5.37 -10.35 3.44
C PHE A 27 6.05 -11.02 2.23
N PRO A 28 5.97 -12.36 2.11
CA PRO A 28 6.52 -13.06 0.97
C PRO A 28 5.77 -12.69 -0.32
N LEU A 29 6.49 -12.71 -1.43
CA LEU A 29 5.89 -12.62 -2.75
C LEU A 29 5.15 -13.93 -3.04
N LEU A 30 4.01 -13.81 -3.72
CA LEU A 30 3.26 -14.96 -4.18
C LEU A 30 3.83 -15.42 -5.52
N THR A 31 3.74 -16.71 -5.77
CA THR A 31 3.90 -17.29 -7.11
C THR A 31 2.61 -17.09 -7.91
N ALA A 32 2.69 -17.18 -9.24
CA ALA A 32 1.53 -17.04 -10.11
C ALA A 32 0.41 -18.04 -9.78
N ASP A 33 0.78 -19.28 -9.44
CA ASP A 33 -0.19 -20.32 -9.08
C ASP A 33 -0.91 -19.99 -7.75
N GLU A 34 -0.19 -19.46 -6.76
CA GLU A 34 -0.78 -19.01 -5.49
C GLU A 34 -1.74 -17.82 -5.69
N GLU A 35 -1.40 -16.88 -6.58
CA GLU A 35 -2.28 -15.76 -6.90
C GLU A 35 -3.58 -16.21 -7.54
N VAL A 36 -3.51 -17.14 -8.50
CA VAL A 36 -4.69 -17.71 -9.16
C VAL A 36 -5.57 -18.43 -8.15
N GLU A 37 -4.98 -19.24 -7.27
CA GLU A 37 -5.72 -19.97 -6.24
C GLU A 37 -6.39 -19.03 -5.24
N LEU A 38 -5.66 -18.03 -4.71
CA LEU A 38 -6.23 -17.05 -3.79
C LEU A 38 -7.32 -16.20 -4.45
N GLY A 39 -7.11 -15.81 -5.72
CA GLY A 39 -8.10 -15.06 -6.49
C GLY A 39 -9.37 -15.87 -6.74
N ARG A 40 -9.23 -17.16 -7.01
CA ARG A 40 -10.37 -18.09 -7.15
C ARG A 40 -11.11 -18.26 -5.83
N ARG A 41 -10.41 -18.49 -4.73
CA ARG A 41 -11.02 -18.60 -3.39
C ARG A 41 -11.78 -17.34 -2.99
N LEU A 42 -11.22 -16.16 -3.26
CA LEU A 42 -11.90 -14.89 -3.02
C LEU A 42 -13.16 -14.78 -3.89
N ARG A 43 -13.07 -15.08 -5.18
CA ARG A 43 -14.20 -14.99 -6.12
C ARG A 43 -15.32 -15.96 -5.79
N ASP A 44 -14.99 -17.23 -5.61
CA ASP A 44 -15.95 -18.33 -5.52
C ASP A 44 -16.57 -18.42 -4.12
N ASN A 45 -15.77 -18.14 -3.07
CA ASN A 45 -16.17 -18.34 -1.68
C ASN A 45 -16.23 -17.04 -0.86
N GLY A 46 -15.86 -15.89 -1.43
CA GLY A 46 -15.79 -14.63 -0.68
C GLY A 46 -14.71 -14.62 0.41
N ASP A 47 -13.64 -15.39 0.23
CA ASP A 47 -12.60 -15.60 1.25
C ASP A 47 -11.81 -14.31 1.54
N VAL A 48 -12.15 -13.65 2.63
CA VAL A 48 -11.51 -12.40 3.09
C VAL A 48 -10.03 -12.62 3.45
N GLU A 49 -9.65 -13.81 3.92
CA GLU A 49 -8.24 -14.12 4.17
C GLU A 49 -7.45 -14.24 2.87
N ALA A 50 -8.07 -14.77 1.82
CA ALA A 50 -7.46 -14.79 0.49
C ALA A 50 -7.26 -13.37 -0.06
N ALA A 51 -8.26 -12.50 0.08
CA ALA A 51 -8.12 -11.08 -0.25
C ALA A 51 -7.00 -10.41 0.54
N ARG A 52 -6.93 -10.64 1.86
CA ARG A 52 -5.88 -10.08 2.71
C ARG A 52 -4.49 -10.52 2.25
N LYS A 53 -4.30 -11.81 1.95
CA LYS A 53 -3.01 -12.32 1.45
C LYS A 53 -2.60 -11.68 0.13
N LEU A 54 -3.54 -11.56 -0.81
CA LEU A 54 -3.32 -10.87 -2.09
C LEU A 54 -2.91 -9.42 -1.88
N VAL A 55 -3.63 -8.66 -1.04
CA VAL A 55 -3.30 -7.25 -0.79
C VAL A 55 -1.92 -7.12 -0.15
N LEU A 56 -1.65 -7.88 0.92
CA LEU A 56 -0.40 -7.76 1.69
C LEU A 56 0.84 -8.12 0.86
N SER A 57 0.77 -9.12 -0.03
CA SER A 57 1.91 -9.48 -0.89
C SER A 57 2.23 -8.40 -1.93
N HIS A 58 1.22 -7.65 -2.38
CA HIS A 58 1.35 -6.61 -3.39
C HIS A 58 1.73 -5.22 -2.84
N LEU A 59 1.70 -5.00 -1.52
CA LEU A 59 2.04 -3.70 -0.94
C LEU A 59 3.44 -3.20 -1.34
N ARG A 60 4.40 -4.11 -1.50
CA ARG A 60 5.76 -3.76 -1.96
C ARG A 60 5.76 -3.16 -3.38
N LEU A 61 4.87 -3.65 -4.25
CA LEU A 61 4.67 -3.12 -5.60
C LEU A 61 4.05 -1.72 -5.54
N VAL A 62 3.04 -1.51 -4.70
CA VAL A 62 2.42 -0.19 -4.50
C VAL A 62 3.47 0.82 -4.03
N VAL A 63 4.29 0.47 -3.04
CA VAL A 63 5.39 1.33 -2.58
C VAL A 63 6.40 1.62 -3.70
N ALA A 64 6.65 0.68 -4.60
CA ALA A 64 7.54 0.89 -5.73
C ALA A 64 6.95 1.85 -6.79
N VAL A 65 5.67 1.70 -7.11
CA VAL A 65 4.97 2.56 -8.08
C VAL A 65 4.83 3.99 -7.57
N THR A 66 4.47 4.17 -6.29
CA THR A 66 4.27 5.48 -5.67
C THR A 66 5.53 6.34 -5.64
N ARG A 67 6.72 5.72 -5.57
CA ARG A 67 7.99 6.43 -5.70
C ARG A 67 8.13 7.21 -7.01
N GLY A 68 7.50 6.75 -8.09
CA GLY A 68 7.48 7.46 -9.38
C GLY A 68 6.60 8.72 -9.39
N TYR A 69 5.72 8.87 -8.40
CA TYR A 69 4.82 10.02 -8.25
C TYR A 69 5.29 11.02 -7.17
N LEU A 70 6.50 10.82 -6.62
CA LEU A 70 7.11 11.79 -5.72
C LEU A 70 7.45 13.08 -6.49
N GLY A 71 7.23 14.23 -5.84
CA GLY A 71 7.50 15.55 -6.44
C GLY A 71 6.31 16.22 -7.12
N TYR A 72 5.15 15.55 -7.22
CA TYR A 72 3.91 16.14 -7.72
C TYR A 72 3.09 16.89 -6.65
N GLY A 73 3.69 17.17 -5.48
CA GLY A 73 3.08 17.95 -4.40
C GLY A 73 2.25 17.15 -3.39
N LEU A 74 2.14 15.82 -3.54
CA LEU A 74 1.49 14.94 -2.57
C LEU A 74 2.50 14.28 -1.62
N PRO A 75 2.19 14.15 -0.32
CA PRO A 75 2.96 13.34 0.62
C PRO A 75 3.01 11.87 0.19
N HIS A 76 4.15 11.20 0.40
CA HIS A 76 4.32 9.79 0.00
C HIS A 76 3.31 8.85 0.68
N ALA A 77 2.94 9.13 1.93
CA ALA A 77 1.94 8.35 2.65
C ALA A 77 0.54 8.41 1.99
N ASP A 78 0.20 9.52 1.32
CA ASP A 78 -1.10 9.68 0.66
C ASP A 78 -1.13 9.04 -0.73
N LEU A 79 0.04 8.69 -1.28
CA LEU A 79 0.16 8.00 -2.56
C LEU A 79 -0.03 6.48 -2.43
N ILE A 80 0.28 5.92 -1.25
CA ILE A 80 0.24 4.47 -0.96
C ILE A 80 -1.16 4.03 -0.55
#